data_AF-A0A8S2HCK6-F1
#
_entry.id   AF-A0A8S2HCK6-F1
#
_cell.length_a   1.000
_cell.length_b   1.000
_cell.length_c   1.000
_cell.angle_alpha   90.00
_cell.angle_beta   90.00
_cell.angle_gamma   90.00
#
_symmetry.space_group_name_H-M   'P 1'
#
loop_
_entity.id
_entity.type
_entity.pdbx_description
1 polymer ?
#
loop_
_entity_poly.entity_id
_entity_poly.type
_entity_poly.pdbx_seq_one_letter_code
_entity_poly.pdbx_strand_id
1 'polypeptide(L)'
;KLKSLGLNVFPETDSDSYVSIINKNHKLEWWVYHQMAIVSCCTAFSYSHWNAFINDEMKIVVGCKEHLQDSLTIEEDMRCIIFTNELVGFTDICESSAEFIEASTFSDYHAELYHLVREQFSSEAYSRVIDASAIFIETINQFLMSIKPLTFA
;
A
#
# COMPACT_ATOMS: atom_id res chain seq x y z
N LYS A 1 21.91 0.24 25.47
CA LYS A 1 22.14 -1.12 26.02
C LYS A 1 22.55 -2.17 24.97
N LEU A 2 22.14 -2.09 23.71
CA LEU A 2 22.54 -3.05 22.66
C LEU A 2 23.94 -2.80 22.08
N LYS A 3 24.35 -1.54 21.91
CA LYS A 3 25.72 -1.17 21.46
C LYS A 3 26.83 -1.73 22.36
N SER A 4 26.61 -1.76 23.67
CA SER A 4 27.56 -2.33 24.64
C SER A 4 27.68 -3.86 24.57
N LEU A 5 26.82 -4.52 23.79
CA LEU A 5 26.83 -5.96 23.53
C LEU A 5 27.34 -6.28 22.12
N GLY A 6 27.92 -5.32 21.38
CA GLY A 6 28.46 -5.52 20.03
C GLY A 6 27.41 -5.58 18.92
N LEU A 7 26.13 -5.39 19.25
CA LEU A 7 25.03 -5.32 18.29
C LEU A 7 24.74 -3.86 17.95
N ASN A 8 25.29 -3.40 16.82
CA ASN A 8 24.96 -2.09 16.24
C ASN A 8 23.81 -2.26 15.24
N VAL A 9 22.60 -2.45 15.76
CA VAL A 9 21.38 -2.68 14.95
C VAL A 9 20.67 -1.37 14.59
N PHE A 10 21.23 -0.22 14.96
CA PHE A 10 20.67 1.08 14.63
C PHE A 10 21.53 1.75 13.57
N PRO A 11 20.95 2.26 12.48
CA PRO A 11 21.68 3.15 11.60
C PRO A 11 22.18 4.36 12.42
N GLU A 12 23.33 4.90 12.01
CA GLU A 12 23.96 6.06 12.67
C GLU A 12 23.03 7.27 12.72
N THR A 13 23.44 8.30 13.46
CA THR A 13 22.70 9.58 13.65
C THR A 13 22.26 10.27 12.35
N ASP A 14 22.75 9.82 11.20
CA ASP A 14 22.39 10.26 9.84
C ASP A 14 21.51 9.24 9.08
N SER A 15 20.80 8.34 9.76
CA SER A 15 19.88 7.37 9.13
C SER A 15 18.93 8.02 8.14
N ASP A 16 18.48 9.23 8.48
CA ASP A 16 17.55 10.04 7.69
C ASP A 16 18.20 10.60 6.41
N SER A 17 19.53 10.55 6.30
CA SER A 17 20.30 10.90 5.09
C SER A 17 20.42 9.74 4.10
N TYR A 18 20.11 8.51 4.50
CA TYR A 18 20.26 7.30 3.68
C TYR A 18 18.93 6.67 3.25
N VAL A 19 17.80 7.13 3.81
CA VAL A 19 16.47 6.64 3.46
C VAL A 19 15.55 7.83 3.25
N SER A 20 14.83 7.84 2.13
CA SER A 20 13.79 8.85 1.91
C SER A 20 12.60 8.57 2.84
N ILE A 21 12.42 9.43 3.85
CA ILE A 21 11.24 9.39 4.73
C ILE A 21 10.12 10.16 4.06
N ILE A 22 9.02 9.48 3.76
CA ILE A 22 7.82 10.12 3.24
C ILE A 22 6.93 10.48 4.42
N ASN A 23 6.71 11.79 4.65
CA ASN A 23 5.88 12.26 5.75
C ASN A 23 4.39 12.06 5.39
N LYS A 24 3.85 10.86 5.59
CA LYS A 24 2.41 10.58 5.46
C LYS A 24 1.73 10.58 6.82
N ASN A 25 0.44 10.90 6.84
CA ASN A 25 -0.35 10.88 8.05
C ASN A 25 -0.40 9.47 8.65
N HIS A 26 0.08 9.29 9.88
CA HIS A 26 0.14 7.97 10.53
C HIS A 26 -1.22 7.27 10.68
N LYS A 27 -2.33 8.02 10.82
CA LYS A 27 -3.66 7.40 10.91
C LYS A 27 -4.11 6.87 9.56
N LEU A 28 -3.85 7.65 8.49
CA LEU A 28 -4.10 7.21 7.14
C LEU A 28 -3.26 5.97 6.82
N GLU A 29 -1.97 6.01 7.12
CA GLU A 29 -1.06 4.88 6.90
C GLU A 29 -1.53 3.60 7.63
N TRP A 30 -1.87 3.71 8.91
CA TRP A 30 -2.42 2.59 9.69
C TRP A 30 -3.69 2.01 9.04
N TRP A 31 -4.59 2.88 8.57
CA TRP A 31 -5.82 2.48 7.91
C TRP A 31 -5.54 1.81 6.56
N VAL A 32 -4.61 2.34 5.77
CA VAL A 32 -4.19 1.74 4.49
C VAL A 32 -3.61 0.34 4.70
N TYR A 33 -2.74 0.13 5.69
CA TYR A 33 -2.22 -1.21 5.99
C TYR A 33 -3.32 -2.19 6.39
N HIS A 34 -4.30 -1.73 7.16
CA HIS A 34 -5.44 -2.57 7.51
C HIS A 34 -6.25 -2.97 6.27
N GLN A 35 -6.55 -2.02 5.39
CA GLN A 35 -7.25 -2.28 4.12
C GLN A 35 -6.46 -3.23 3.21
N MET A 36 -5.16 -3.03 3.08
CA MET A 36 -4.27 -3.92 2.31
C MET A 36 -4.30 -5.35 2.87
N ALA A 37 -4.25 -5.50 4.19
CA ALA A 37 -4.27 -6.81 4.84
C ALA A 37 -5.55 -7.59 4.53
N ILE A 38 -6.71 -6.94 4.53
CA ILE A 38 -8.03 -7.56 4.25
C ILE A 38 -8.05 -8.25 2.89
N VAL A 39 -7.47 -7.63 1.86
CA VAL A 39 -7.53 -8.13 0.47
C VAL A 39 -6.23 -8.77 -0.02
N SER A 40 -5.24 -8.92 0.86
CA SER A 40 -3.90 -9.42 0.52
C SER A 40 -3.87 -10.85 -0.03
N CYS A 41 -4.89 -11.66 0.26
CA CYS A 41 -5.02 -13.03 -0.25
C CYS A 41 -5.29 -13.13 -1.77
N CYS A 42 -5.67 -12.03 -2.40
CA CYS A 42 -5.96 -11.97 -3.84
C CYS A 42 -5.35 -10.75 -4.54
N THR A 43 -4.47 -10.01 -3.86
CA THR A 43 -3.98 -8.71 -4.33
C THR A 43 -2.48 -8.61 -4.13
N ALA A 44 -1.77 -8.28 -5.20
CA ALA A 44 -0.38 -7.85 -5.13
C ALA A 44 -0.33 -6.33 -5.00
N PHE A 45 0.52 -5.85 -4.09
CA PHE A 45 0.74 -4.43 -3.86
C PHE A 45 2.19 -4.05 -4.17
N SER A 46 2.39 -2.84 -4.67
CA SER A 46 3.70 -2.22 -4.81
C SER A 46 3.70 -0.80 -4.24
N TYR A 47 4.88 -0.35 -3.82
CA TYR A 47 5.11 1.05 -3.52
C TYR A 47 4.97 1.88 -4.79
N SER A 48 4.41 3.09 -4.66
CA SER A 48 4.30 4.04 -5.76
C SER A 48 5.27 5.20 -5.59
N HIS A 49 6.07 5.48 -6.62
CA HIS A 49 7.01 6.61 -6.60
C HIS A 49 6.30 7.97 -6.49
N TRP A 50 5.00 8.02 -6.82
CA TRP A 50 4.16 9.21 -6.67
C TRP A 50 4.06 9.72 -5.23
N ASN A 51 4.25 8.85 -4.23
CA ASN A 51 4.24 9.28 -2.82
C ASN A 51 5.32 10.31 -2.49
N ALA A 52 6.44 10.33 -3.21
CA ALA A 52 7.51 11.31 -3.05
C ALA A 52 7.17 12.68 -3.68
N PHE A 53 6.28 12.71 -4.67
CA PHE A 53 5.89 13.93 -5.39
C PHE A 53 4.61 14.58 -4.83
N ILE A 54 3.77 13.79 -4.17
CA ILE A 54 2.53 14.28 -3.57
C ILE A 54 2.85 14.97 -2.24
N ASN A 55 2.80 16.31 -2.26
CA ASN A 55 2.91 17.16 -1.08
C ASN A 55 1.59 17.23 -0.28
N ASP A 56 0.94 16.08 -0.09
CA ASP A 56 -0.25 15.91 0.72
C ASP A 56 -0.08 14.67 1.61
N GLU A 57 0.00 14.91 2.91
CA GLU A 57 0.16 13.87 3.92
C GLU A 57 -1.11 13.02 4.08
N MET A 58 -2.26 13.52 3.59
CA MET A 58 -3.56 12.85 3.63
C MET A 58 -3.86 12.05 2.36
N LYS A 59 -2.85 11.82 1.52
CA LYS A 59 -2.94 10.97 0.33
C LYS A 59 -1.80 9.95 0.30
N ILE A 60 -2.16 8.70 0.05
CA ILE A 60 -1.21 7.60 -0.17
C ILE A 60 -1.55 6.94 -1.50
N VAL A 61 -0.53 6.70 -2.33
CA VAL A 61 -0.67 5.99 -3.61
C VAL A 61 -0.02 4.62 -3.49
N VAL A 62 -0.70 3.59 -3.99
CA VAL A 62 -0.21 2.21 -3.96
C VAL A 62 -0.45 1.59 -5.33
N GLY A 63 0.51 0.84 -5.85
CA GLY A 63 0.29 0.01 -7.03
C GLY A 63 -0.46 -1.26 -6.63
N CYS A 64 -1.43 -1.67 -7.43
CA CYS A 64 -2.35 -2.75 -7.12
C CYS A 64 -2.65 -3.60 -8.35
N LYS A 65 -2.63 -4.92 -8.19
CA LYS A 65 -3.05 -5.88 -9.21
C LYS A 65 -3.68 -7.10 -8.57
N GLU A 66 -4.71 -7.64 -9.23
CA GLU A 66 -5.25 -8.95 -8.86
C GLU A 66 -4.17 -10.02 -8.98
N HIS A 67 -4.04 -10.83 -7.93
CA HIS A 67 -2.98 -11.81 -7.81
C HIS A 67 -3.52 -13.13 -7.25
N LEU A 68 -3.72 -14.10 -8.15
CA LEU A 68 -4.30 -15.41 -7.82
C LEU A 68 -3.29 -16.57 -7.98
N GLN A 69 -2.12 -16.32 -8.56
CA GLN A 69 -1.12 -17.33 -8.90
C GLN A 69 0.14 -17.11 -8.06
N ASP A 70 0.84 -18.18 -7.69
CA ASP A 70 2.09 -18.08 -6.92
C ASP A 70 3.31 -17.57 -7.75
N SER A 71 3.07 -17.07 -8.96
CA SER A 71 4.11 -16.55 -9.85
C SER A 71 4.42 -15.08 -9.57
N LEU A 72 5.67 -14.65 -9.73
CA LEU A 72 6.03 -13.23 -9.57
C LEU A 72 5.15 -12.34 -10.46
N THR A 73 4.67 -11.24 -9.87
CA THR A 73 3.85 -10.25 -10.59
C THR A 73 4.74 -9.31 -11.38
N ILE A 74 4.36 -9.06 -12.64
CA ILE A 74 5.01 -8.03 -13.48
C ILE A 74 4.46 -6.67 -13.04
N GLU A 75 5.36 -5.77 -12.62
CA GLU A 75 5.01 -4.42 -12.13
C GLU A 75 4.36 -3.53 -13.21
N GLU A 76 4.69 -3.74 -14.49
CA GLU A 76 4.20 -2.94 -15.63
C GLU A 76 2.67 -2.97 -15.80
N ASP A 77 1.98 -3.99 -15.26
CA ASP A 77 0.52 -4.15 -15.35
C ASP A 77 -0.22 -3.62 -14.11
N MET A 78 0.47 -3.05 -13.12
CA MET A 78 -0.17 -2.58 -11.90
C MET A 78 -0.92 -1.26 -12.13
N ARG A 79 -2.14 -1.17 -11.62
CA ARG A 79 -2.92 0.07 -11.58
C ARG A 79 -2.60 0.82 -10.29
N CYS A 80 -2.57 2.15 -10.31
CA CYS A 80 -2.48 2.91 -9.07
C CYS A 80 -3.85 3.04 -8.41
N ILE A 81 -3.87 2.89 -7.08
CA ILE A 81 -4.98 3.26 -6.21
C ILE A 81 -4.52 4.41 -5.30
N ILE A 82 -5.44 5.35 -5.05
CA ILE A 82 -5.23 6.47 -4.15
C ILE A 82 -6.11 6.26 -2.92
N PHE A 83 -5.51 6.34 -1.74
CA PHE A 83 -6.19 6.39 -0.46
C PHE A 83 -6.20 7.82 0.07
N THR A 84 -7.37 8.25 0.53
CA THR A 84 -7.57 9.47 1.32
C THR A 84 -8.17 9.09 2.68
N ASN A 85 -8.44 10.09 3.53
CA ASN A 85 -9.12 9.84 4.80
C ASN A 85 -10.58 9.35 4.66
N GLU A 86 -11.18 9.51 3.48
CA GLU A 86 -12.60 9.24 3.25
C GLU A 86 -12.84 8.15 2.23
N LEU A 87 -11.96 8.05 1.23
CA LEU A 87 -12.19 7.26 0.02
C LEU A 87 -10.93 6.53 -0.41
N VAL A 88 -11.13 5.42 -1.09
CA VAL A 88 -10.12 4.71 -1.88
C VAL A 88 -10.66 4.47 -3.28
N GLY A 89 -9.83 4.68 -4.29
CA GLY A 89 -10.25 4.46 -5.66
C GLY A 89 -9.10 4.29 -6.64
N PHE A 90 -9.41 3.72 -7.80
CA PHE A 90 -8.47 3.65 -8.91
C PHE A 90 -8.31 5.03 -9.56
N THR A 91 -7.11 5.25 -10.10
CA THR A 91 -6.78 6.44 -10.89
C THR A 91 -6.30 6.03 -12.28
N ASP A 92 -6.41 6.95 -13.23
CA ASP A 92 -5.88 6.77 -14.59
C ASP A 92 -4.36 6.90 -14.65
N ILE A 93 -3.71 7.27 -13.54
CA ILE A 93 -2.26 7.34 -13.41
C ILE A 93 -1.71 5.94 -13.16
N CYS A 94 -0.54 5.66 -13.74
CA CYS A 94 0.29 4.49 -13.45
C CYS A 94 1.73 4.91 -13.15
N GLU A 95 2.59 3.96 -12.76
CA GLU A 95 4.00 4.24 -12.46
C GLU A 95 4.80 4.74 -13.69
N SER A 96 4.33 4.48 -14.91
CA SER A 96 4.96 4.96 -16.15
C SER A 96 4.40 6.29 -16.67
N SER A 97 3.43 6.90 -15.96
CA SER A 97 2.86 8.18 -16.36
C SER A 97 3.89 9.31 -16.22
N ALA A 98 3.91 10.25 -17.17
CA ALA A 98 4.91 11.33 -17.20
C ALA A 98 4.69 12.39 -16.11
N GLU A 99 3.45 12.60 -15.69
CA GLU A 99 3.06 13.62 -14.72
C GLU A 99 2.00 13.07 -13.76
N PHE A 100 2.06 13.53 -12.51
CA PHE A 100 1.01 13.25 -11.53
C PHE A 100 -0.17 14.20 -11.78
N ILE A 101 -1.29 13.65 -12.22
CA ILE A 101 -2.54 14.39 -12.38
C ILE A 101 -3.30 14.31 -11.06
N GLU A 102 -3.23 15.38 -10.25
CA GLU A 102 -3.90 15.41 -8.96
C GLU A 102 -5.41 15.20 -9.13
N ALA A 103 -5.87 13.98 -8.80
CA ALA A 103 -7.13 13.43 -9.27
C ALA A 103 -8.34 14.22 -8.74
N SER A 104 -9.03 14.90 -9.66
CA SER A 104 -10.44 15.27 -9.49
C SER A 104 -11.40 14.15 -9.94
N THR A 105 -10.90 13.03 -10.44
CA THR A 105 -11.74 11.94 -10.94
C THR A 105 -11.10 10.61 -10.57
N PHE A 106 -11.48 10.05 -9.43
CA PHE A 106 -11.43 8.59 -9.30
C PHE A 106 -12.25 8.00 -10.44
N SER A 107 -11.71 7.03 -11.17
CA SER A 107 -12.51 6.32 -12.18
C SER A 107 -13.61 5.51 -11.49
N ASP A 108 -13.23 4.82 -10.40
CA ASP A 108 -14.11 4.11 -9.47
C ASP A 108 -13.60 4.32 -8.04
N TYR A 109 -14.50 4.58 -7.10
CA TYR A 109 -14.15 4.82 -5.69
C TYR A 109 -15.16 4.23 -4.72
N HIS A 110 -14.67 3.89 -3.53
CA HIS A 110 -15.44 3.38 -2.40
C HIS A 110 -14.89 3.94 -1.09
N ALA A 111 -15.65 3.79 -0.01
CA ALA A 111 -15.15 4.10 1.32
C ALA A 111 -14.08 3.10 1.80
N GLU A 112 -14.10 1.86 1.30
CA GLU A 112 -13.20 0.78 1.72
C GLU A 112 -12.69 -0.02 0.53
N LEU A 113 -11.47 -0.53 0.64
CA LEU A 113 -10.80 -1.27 -0.43
C LEU A 113 -11.50 -2.60 -0.70
N TYR A 114 -12.11 -3.20 0.32
CA TYR A 114 -12.93 -4.40 0.20
C TYR A 114 -14.02 -4.25 -0.87
N HIS A 115 -14.74 -3.13 -0.86
CA HIS A 115 -15.82 -2.87 -1.82
C HIS A 115 -15.28 -2.60 -3.22
N LEU A 116 -14.16 -1.87 -3.31
CA LEU A 116 -13.48 -1.62 -4.58
C LEU A 116 -13.01 -2.93 -5.23
N VAL A 117 -12.36 -3.82 -4.45
CA VAL A 117 -11.92 -5.14 -4.94
C VAL A 117 -13.11 -6.01 -5.33
N ARG A 118 -14.20 -6.02 -4.55
CA ARG A 118 -15.40 -6.79 -4.88
C ARG A 118 -15.99 -6.43 -6.26
N GLU A 119 -15.93 -5.18 -6.66
CA GLU A 119 -16.47 -4.73 -7.95
C GLU A 119 -15.48 -4.89 -9.11
N GLN A 120 -14.19 -4.73 -8.82
CA GLN A 120 -13.16 -4.60 -9.85
C GLN A 120 -12.41 -5.89 -10.14
N PHE A 121 -12.39 -6.83 -9.19
CA PHE A 121 -11.67 -8.09 -9.32
C PHE A 121 -12.64 -9.24 -9.69
N SER A 122 -12.06 -10.37 -10.08
CA SER A 122 -12.78 -11.59 -10.42
C SER A 122 -13.55 -12.16 -9.22
N SER A 123 -14.54 -12.99 -9.52
CA SER A 123 -15.28 -13.73 -8.49
C SER A 123 -14.38 -14.70 -7.71
N GLU A 124 -13.33 -15.24 -8.33
CA GLU A 124 -12.35 -16.09 -7.65
C GLU A 124 -11.57 -15.29 -6.59
N ALA A 125 -11.09 -14.10 -6.95
CA ALA A 125 -10.42 -13.21 -5.99
C ALA A 125 -11.31 -12.88 -4.80
N TYR A 126 -12.57 -12.53 -5.07
CA TYR A 126 -13.53 -12.24 -4.01
C TYR A 126 -13.80 -13.45 -3.11
N SER A 127 -13.87 -14.67 -3.67
CA SER A 127 -13.98 -15.90 -2.87
C SER A 127 -12.82 -16.04 -1.88
N ARG A 128 -11.58 -15.75 -2.32
CA ARG A 128 -10.41 -15.83 -1.43
C ARG A 128 -10.49 -14.83 -0.28
N VAL A 129 -11.02 -13.62 -0.52
CA VAL A 129 -11.23 -12.62 0.54
C VAL A 129 -12.24 -13.11 1.57
N ILE A 130 -13.33 -13.74 1.13
CA ILE A 130 -14.35 -14.31 2.02
C ILE A 130 -13.80 -15.49 2.82
N ASP A 131 -12.97 -16.32 2.20
CA ASP A 131 -12.36 -17.51 2.81
C ASP A 131 -11.12 -17.18 3.65
N ALA A 132 -10.64 -15.93 3.61
CA ALA A 132 -9.45 -15.50 4.33
C ALA A 132 -9.66 -15.61 5.85
N SER A 133 -8.75 -16.32 6.52
CA SER A 133 -8.81 -16.44 7.98
C SER A 133 -8.46 -15.11 8.67
N ALA A 134 -9.11 -14.82 9.80
CA ALA A 134 -8.79 -13.65 10.60
C ALA A 134 -7.32 -13.62 11.08
N ILE A 135 -6.72 -14.80 11.32
CA ILE A 135 -5.30 -14.92 11.71
C ILE A 135 -4.39 -14.47 10.57
N PHE A 136 -4.71 -14.84 9.33
CA PHE A 136 -3.95 -14.40 8.16
C PHE A 136 -4.00 -12.87 8.02
N ILE A 137 -5.19 -12.28 8.07
CA ILE A 137 -5.38 -10.82 7.95
C ILE A 137 -4.60 -10.09 9.07
N GLU A 138 -4.73 -10.53 10.32
CA GLU A 138 -4.02 -9.92 11.44
C GLU A 138 -2.49 -10.04 11.30
N THR A 139 -2.00 -11.20 10.83
CA THR A 139 -0.56 -11.42 10.61
C THR A 139 -0.02 -10.46 9.55
N ILE A 140 -0.72 -10.31 8.43
CA ILE A 140 -0.31 -9.38 7.36
C ILE A 140 -0.35 -7.94 7.85
N ASN A 141 -1.40 -7.56 8.58
CA ASN A 141 -1.53 -6.21 9.14
C ASN A 141 -0.36 -5.89 10.09
N GLN A 142 -0.03 -6.79 11.01
CA GLN A 142 1.11 -6.63 11.92
C GLN A 142 2.44 -6.54 11.16
N PHE A 143 2.60 -7.33 10.10
CA PHE A 143 3.79 -7.32 9.26
C PHE A 143 3.96 -5.98 8.55
N LEU A 144 2.91 -5.48 7.89
CA LEU A 144 2.89 -4.18 7.22
C LEU A 144 3.15 -3.03 8.19
N MET A 145 2.50 -3.05 9.37
CA MET A 145 2.71 -2.06 10.44
C MET A 145 4.14 -2.06 10.99
N SER A 146 4.82 -3.20 10.98
CA SER A 146 6.18 -3.36 11.50
C SER A 146 7.24 -2.89 10.50
N ILE A 147 7.06 -3.22 9.22
CA ILE A 147 8.00 -2.88 8.15
C ILE A 147 7.81 -1.45 7.67
N LYS A 148 6.56 -0.95 7.70
CA LYS A 148 6.17 0.38 7.23
C LYS A 148 6.62 0.69 5.79
N PRO A 149 6.22 -0.14 4.80
CA PRO A 149 6.65 0.04 3.40
C PRO A 149 6.18 1.35 2.74
N LEU A 150 5.25 2.08 3.35
CA LEU A 150 4.79 3.39 2.87
C LEU A 150 5.49 4.58 3.54
N THR A 151 6.24 4.34 4.63
CA THR A 151 7.04 5.37 5.32
C THR A 151 8.47 5.42 4.78
N PHE A 152 9.08 4.24 4.63
CA PHE A 152 10.48 4.08 4.26
C PHE A 152 10.56 3.57 2.83
N ALA A 153 10.90 4.46 1.90
CA ALA A 153 11.15 4.16 0.50
C ALA A 153 12.66 4.23 0.20
#